data_AF-A0A8T7JET7-F1
#
_entry.id   AF-A0A8T7JET7-F1
#
_cell.length_a   1.000
_cell.length_b   1.000
_cell.length_c   1.000
_cell.angle_alpha   90.00
_cell.angle_beta   90.00
_cell.angle_gamma   90.00
#
_symmetry.space_group_name_H-M   'P 1'
#
loop_
_entity.id
_entity.type
_entity.pdbx_description
1 polymer ?
#
loop_
_entity_poly.entity_id
_entity_poly.type
_entity_poly.pdbx_seq_one_letter_code
_entity_poly.pdbx_strand_id
1 'polypeptide(L)'
;TDTTMRDGHQSLFATRMRTADMLPVAPHYASRLHNMFSMECWGGATFDVAMRFLYEDPWQRLRDLRERMPNLLLQMLLRSSNAVGYTNYSDNVVKFFVEQAAKEGIDLFRVFDSLNWVDNMRVAMDAVIDTGKLCEGVICYTGDVFDDTRAKYNLKYYVDMAKQLEAAGAHILGIKDMAGICKPNAIRALIAALREEISLPIHFHTHDTSGISAATVLAAVDAGVDAVDAAMDSMSGLTSQPSLGSIAAALRGTERDSGLDEGALRDIANYWEGVRNLYSPFESEIKSSTSDVYQHEMPGGQYTNLREQARAMGLDHRWPEVSKMYADVNKLFGDIVKVTPTSKVVGDMALFLVANDFTCEDVLSGERDISYPDSVISLFKGELGFPPDGFPADVSRAILREDGPAKYRPGDQLPPVDLEATRASLAEALEMEIDDAQLAAHLMYPKVHKDFIKVQQSYGDLSKLPTSAFFYGLSPSEEINVDLDQGKTLIIHQLGVSDSREEGAKRVSFELNGQPRNVRIAEEGAAVSSARPKAEDNNPAHVPAPMPGMIVTLSVSVGQSVEAGDPLLSIEAMKMETQLRSERSGKIKQIHVKPGDTVAAHDLLIEFE
;
A
#
# COMPACT_ATOMS: atom_id res chain seq x y z
N THR A 1 3.71 -19.32 12.99
CA THR A 1 2.96 -18.86 11.80
C THR A 1 3.92 -18.47 10.69
N ASP A 2 3.60 -18.77 9.44
CA ASP A 2 4.34 -18.25 8.28
C ASP A 2 3.73 -16.91 7.85
N THR A 3 4.56 -15.90 7.67
CA THR A 3 4.16 -14.56 7.19
C THR A 3 4.54 -14.29 5.73
N THR A 4 5.11 -15.28 5.02
CA THR A 4 5.66 -15.12 3.66
C THR A 4 4.64 -14.53 2.68
N MET A 5 3.38 -14.96 2.74
CA MET A 5 2.30 -14.51 1.84
C MET A 5 1.64 -13.19 2.26
N ARG A 6 2.06 -12.56 3.37
CA ARG A 6 1.53 -11.28 3.86
C ARG A 6 2.63 -10.33 4.30
N ASP A 7 3.16 -10.46 5.51
CA ASP A 7 4.07 -9.46 6.08
C ASP A 7 5.47 -9.48 5.46
N GLY A 8 5.92 -10.66 5.00
CA GLY A 8 7.24 -10.81 4.40
C GLY A 8 7.40 -9.93 3.16
N HIS A 9 6.50 -10.09 2.18
CA HIS A 9 6.52 -9.26 0.98
C HIS A 9 6.04 -7.82 1.20
N GLN A 10 5.17 -7.59 2.18
CA GLN A 10 4.79 -6.23 2.60
C GLN A 10 6.03 -5.43 3.05
N SER A 11 6.96 -6.10 3.73
CA SER A 11 8.17 -5.48 4.27
C SER A 11 9.31 -5.36 3.25
N LEU A 12 9.49 -6.36 2.39
CA LEU A 12 10.65 -6.47 1.49
C LEU A 12 10.44 -5.80 0.13
N PHE A 13 9.27 -5.97 -0.47
CA PHE A 13 9.00 -5.49 -1.83
C PHE A 13 7.60 -4.91 -2.00
N ALA A 14 7.25 -4.00 -1.10
CA ALA A 14 6.08 -3.12 -1.17
C ALA A 14 4.75 -3.85 -1.39
N THR A 15 4.57 -5.03 -0.79
CA THR A 15 3.32 -5.80 -0.83
C THR A 15 2.92 -6.27 -2.25
N ARG A 16 3.88 -6.34 -3.19
CA ARG A 16 3.57 -6.58 -4.61
C ARG A 16 3.37 -8.05 -4.98
N MET A 17 3.54 -9.00 -4.04
CA MET A 17 3.37 -10.42 -4.35
C MET A 17 1.95 -10.71 -4.87
N ARG A 18 1.89 -11.28 -6.07
CA ARG A 18 0.66 -11.58 -6.81
C ARG A 18 0.09 -12.93 -6.44
N THR A 19 -1.22 -13.08 -6.61
CA THR A 19 -1.93 -14.36 -6.38
C THR A 19 -1.36 -15.48 -7.24
N ALA A 20 -0.96 -15.16 -8.49
CA ALA A 20 -0.35 -16.10 -9.44
C ALA A 20 0.86 -16.87 -8.88
N ASP A 21 1.62 -16.27 -7.95
CA ASP A 21 2.80 -16.89 -7.34
C ASP A 21 2.49 -17.50 -5.96
N MET A 22 1.37 -17.13 -5.33
CA MET A 22 0.96 -17.73 -4.06
C MET A 22 0.28 -19.09 -4.26
N LEU A 23 -0.56 -19.19 -5.28
CA LEU A 23 -1.39 -20.38 -5.50
C LEU A 23 -0.60 -21.66 -5.86
N PRO A 24 0.47 -21.63 -6.69
CA PRO A 24 1.17 -22.86 -7.07
C PRO A 24 1.82 -23.58 -5.90
N VAL A 25 2.34 -22.84 -4.91
CA VAL A 25 3.04 -23.42 -3.75
C VAL A 25 2.09 -23.78 -2.60
N ALA A 26 0.89 -23.20 -2.55
CA ALA A 26 -0.09 -23.42 -1.49
C ALA A 26 -0.40 -24.91 -1.16
N PRO A 27 -0.60 -25.83 -2.14
CA PRO A 27 -0.80 -27.25 -1.83
C PRO A 27 0.41 -27.94 -1.16
N HIS A 28 1.63 -27.42 -1.38
CA HIS A 28 2.83 -27.95 -0.74
C HIS A 28 2.90 -27.58 0.73
N TYR A 29 2.47 -26.35 1.10
CA TYR A 29 2.25 -25.99 2.50
C TYR A 29 1.23 -26.92 3.16
N ALA A 30 0.07 -27.07 2.53
CA ALA A 30 -1.02 -27.89 3.04
C ALA A 30 -0.62 -29.35 3.29
N SER A 31 0.19 -29.93 2.41
CA SER A 31 0.58 -31.35 2.50
C SER A 31 1.82 -31.58 3.38
N ARG A 32 2.86 -30.74 3.24
CA ARG A 32 4.18 -31.00 3.85
C ARG A 32 4.46 -30.20 5.11
N LEU A 33 3.75 -29.10 5.33
CA LEU A 33 3.89 -28.22 6.51
C LEU A 33 2.55 -28.08 7.26
N HIS A 34 1.75 -29.16 7.29
CA HIS A 34 0.40 -29.17 7.86
C HIS A 34 0.34 -28.90 9.38
N ASN A 35 1.47 -29.02 10.09
CA ASN A 35 1.59 -28.75 11.53
C ASN A 35 1.95 -27.28 11.85
N MET A 36 2.00 -26.40 10.86
CA MET A 36 2.08 -24.96 11.12
C MET A 36 0.81 -24.45 11.80
N PHE A 37 0.97 -23.55 12.78
CA PHE A 37 -0.17 -22.97 13.49
C PHE A 37 -1.13 -22.23 12.53
N SER A 38 -0.61 -21.32 11.71
CA SER A 38 -1.38 -20.59 10.70
C SER A 38 -0.49 -20.12 9.54
N MET A 39 -1.14 -19.81 8.43
CA MET A 39 -0.60 -19.04 7.31
C MET A 39 -1.17 -17.63 7.37
N GLU A 40 -0.33 -16.63 7.64
CA GLU A 40 -0.74 -15.24 7.54
C GLU A 40 -0.66 -14.82 6.07
N CYS A 41 -1.82 -14.68 5.44
CA CYS A 41 -1.93 -14.48 3.99
C CYS A 41 -2.85 -13.33 3.59
N TRP A 42 -3.38 -12.57 4.56
CA TRP A 42 -4.42 -11.58 4.32
C TRP A 42 -4.42 -10.41 5.30
N GLY A 43 -5.17 -9.35 5.00
CA GLY A 43 -5.18 -8.12 5.79
C GLY A 43 -3.90 -7.29 5.63
N GLY A 44 -3.65 -6.37 6.57
CA GLY A 44 -2.58 -5.38 6.41
C GLY A 44 -2.76 -4.56 5.12
N ALA A 45 -1.68 -4.34 4.37
CA ALA A 45 -1.74 -3.58 3.11
C ALA A 45 -2.20 -4.41 1.90
N THR A 46 -2.29 -5.74 2.03
CA THR A 46 -2.56 -6.63 0.89
C THR A 46 -3.91 -6.36 0.22
N PHE A 47 -4.92 -5.98 1.00
CA PHE A 47 -6.28 -5.72 0.50
C PHE A 47 -6.33 -4.54 -0.47
N ASP A 48 -5.76 -3.39 -0.08
CA ASP A 48 -5.66 -2.20 -0.93
C ASP A 48 -4.72 -2.42 -2.12
N VAL A 49 -3.54 -3.00 -1.87
CA VAL A 49 -2.52 -3.17 -2.91
C VAL A 49 -2.96 -4.14 -4.00
N ALA A 50 -3.66 -5.23 -3.65
CA ALA A 50 -4.23 -6.17 -4.60
C ALA A 50 -5.13 -5.46 -5.62
N MET A 51 -6.07 -4.65 -5.15
CA MET A 51 -6.98 -3.91 -6.05
C MET A 51 -6.28 -2.76 -6.78
N ARG A 52 -5.48 -1.97 -6.06
CA ARG A 52 -4.94 -0.69 -6.55
C ARG A 52 -3.80 -0.84 -7.55
N PHE A 53 -2.90 -1.79 -7.29
CA PHE A 53 -1.63 -1.90 -8.02
C PHE A 53 -1.47 -3.23 -8.75
N LEU A 54 -2.08 -4.30 -8.24
CA LEU A 54 -2.01 -5.62 -8.86
C LEU A 54 -3.26 -5.93 -9.70
N TYR A 55 -4.30 -5.11 -9.57
CA TYR A 55 -5.58 -5.24 -10.26
C TYR A 55 -6.20 -6.63 -10.13
N GLU A 56 -6.09 -7.22 -8.94
CA GLU A 56 -6.65 -8.52 -8.59
C GLU A 56 -7.57 -8.42 -7.39
N ASP A 57 -8.59 -9.29 -7.34
CA ASP A 57 -9.55 -9.32 -6.24
C ASP A 57 -8.92 -10.01 -5.02
N PRO A 58 -8.72 -9.30 -3.88
CA PRO A 58 -8.21 -9.92 -2.67
C PRO A 58 -9.13 -11.03 -2.17
N TRP A 59 -10.45 -10.93 -2.38
CA TRP A 59 -11.41 -11.95 -1.94
C TRP A 59 -11.26 -13.23 -2.75
N GLN A 60 -11.06 -13.12 -4.07
CA GLN A 60 -10.76 -14.29 -4.89
C GLN A 60 -9.45 -14.95 -4.47
N ARG A 61 -8.41 -14.17 -4.18
CA ARG A 61 -7.15 -14.69 -3.61
C ARG A 61 -7.41 -15.49 -2.33
N LEU A 62 -8.24 -14.99 -1.42
CA LEU A 62 -8.59 -15.70 -0.19
C LEU A 62 -9.30 -17.03 -0.48
N ARG A 63 -10.32 -17.04 -1.34
CA ARG A 63 -11.06 -18.24 -1.73
C ARG A 63 -10.14 -19.30 -2.34
N ASP A 64 -9.28 -18.89 -3.27
CA ASP A 64 -8.36 -19.79 -3.97
C ASP A 64 -7.31 -20.38 -3.00
N LEU A 65 -6.80 -19.57 -2.06
CA LEU A 65 -5.89 -20.05 -1.01
C LEU A 65 -6.60 -20.99 -0.03
N ARG A 66 -7.84 -20.68 0.35
CA ARG A 66 -8.66 -21.50 1.24
C ARG A 66 -8.91 -22.89 0.65
N GLU A 67 -9.21 -22.96 -0.64
CA GLU A 67 -9.39 -24.22 -1.37
C GLU A 67 -8.09 -25.04 -1.40
N ARG A 68 -6.94 -24.39 -1.60
CA ARG A 68 -5.63 -25.06 -1.75
C ARG A 68 -4.95 -25.41 -0.43
N MET A 69 -5.31 -24.76 0.67
CA MET A 69 -4.78 -25.00 2.01
C MET A 69 -5.86 -25.35 3.02
N PRO A 70 -6.76 -26.33 2.77
CA PRO A 70 -7.99 -26.52 3.55
C PRO A 70 -7.79 -26.94 5.02
N ASN A 71 -6.57 -27.39 5.38
CA ASN A 71 -6.20 -27.88 6.70
C ASN A 71 -5.36 -26.90 7.53
N LEU A 72 -4.99 -25.74 6.98
CA LEU A 72 -4.23 -24.71 7.69
C LEU A 72 -5.15 -23.58 8.13
N LEU A 73 -4.92 -23.01 9.32
CA LEU A 73 -5.61 -21.78 9.71
C LEU A 73 -5.15 -20.63 8.80
N LEU A 74 -6.09 -19.92 8.18
CA LEU A 74 -5.77 -18.68 7.47
C LEU A 74 -5.87 -17.50 8.42
N GLN A 75 -4.77 -16.76 8.56
CA GLN A 75 -4.65 -15.64 9.47
C GLN A 75 -4.65 -14.31 8.70
N MET A 76 -5.30 -13.30 9.29
CA MET A 76 -5.22 -11.92 8.83
C MET A 76 -4.82 -10.94 9.93
N LEU A 77 -4.21 -9.83 9.51
CA LEU A 77 -4.00 -8.65 10.36
C LEU A 77 -5.17 -7.67 10.17
N LEU A 78 -5.89 -7.36 11.25
CA LEU A 78 -7.06 -6.50 11.27
C LEU A 78 -6.86 -5.30 12.21
N ARG A 79 -7.10 -4.09 11.72
CA ARG A 79 -7.12 -2.87 12.55
C ARG A 79 -8.47 -2.73 13.24
N SER A 80 -8.45 -2.29 14.50
CA SER A 80 -9.60 -2.03 15.37
C SER A 80 -10.78 -1.33 14.69
N SER A 81 -10.75 -0.01 14.58
CA SER A 81 -11.85 0.83 14.08
C SER A 81 -11.89 0.97 12.55
N ASN A 82 -10.88 0.44 11.86
CA ASN A 82 -10.66 0.69 10.44
C ASN A 82 -10.59 -0.62 9.62
N ALA A 83 -10.68 -1.79 10.23
CA ALA A 83 -10.51 -3.09 9.57
C ALA A 83 -9.24 -3.15 8.67
N VAL A 84 -9.41 -3.04 7.36
CA VAL A 84 -8.31 -2.99 6.38
C VAL A 84 -8.15 -1.63 5.71
N GLY A 85 -8.96 -0.63 6.05
CA GLY A 85 -8.99 0.71 5.48
C GLY A 85 -8.09 1.76 6.16
N TYR A 86 -8.16 3.01 5.70
CA TYR A 86 -7.32 4.12 6.20
C TYR A 86 -8.06 5.19 7.02
N THR A 87 -9.39 5.11 7.12
CA THR A 87 -10.24 6.01 7.90
C THR A 87 -11.05 5.21 8.91
N ASN A 88 -11.62 5.83 9.94
CA ASN A 88 -12.57 5.11 10.79
C ASN A 88 -13.85 4.80 10.01
N TYR A 89 -14.46 3.70 10.38
CA TYR A 89 -15.77 3.31 9.89
C TYR A 89 -16.74 3.19 11.06
N SER A 90 -18.03 3.31 10.76
CA SER A 90 -19.07 3.00 11.74
C SER A 90 -19.03 1.51 12.08
N ASP A 91 -19.50 1.18 13.29
CA ASP A 91 -19.37 -0.17 13.84
C ASP A 91 -19.99 -1.25 12.94
N ASN A 92 -21.11 -0.94 12.29
CA ASN A 92 -21.79 -1.90 11.43
C ASN A 92 -21.00 -2.22 10.15
N VAL A 93 -20.17 -1.29 9.67
CA VAL A 93 -19.27 -1.54 8.54
C VAL A 93 -18.11 -2.45 8.95
N VAL A 94 -17.52 -2.22 10.14
CA VAL A 94 -16.45 -3.10 10.67
C VAL A 94 -16.98 -4.52 10.90
N LYS A 95 -18.15 -4.64 11.54
CA LYS A 95 -18.83 -5.93 11.77
C LYS A 95 -19.10 -6.66 10.46
N PHE A 96 -19.71 -5.98 9.49
CA PHE A 96 -19.99 -6.55 8.17
C PHE A 96 -18.72 -7.07 7.49
N PHE A 97 -17.62 -6.31 7.54
CA PHE A 97 -16.34 -6.75 6.96
C PHE A 97 -15.81 -8.02 7.63
N VAL A 98 -15.85 -8.08 8.97
CA VAL A 98 -15.42 -9.26 9.74
C VAL A 98 -16.26 -10.49 9.41
N GLU A 99 -17.59 -10.33 9.33
CA GLU A 99 -18.51 -11.39 8.94
C GLU A 99 -18.19 -11.96 7.56
N GLN A 100 -17.93 -11.09 6.56
CA GLN A 100 -17.54 -11.54 5.22
C GLN A 100 -16.16 -12.22 5.23
N ALA A 101 -15.17 -11.66 5.92
CA ALA A 101 -13.84 -12.28 6.04
C ALA A 101 -13.90 -13.68 6.66
N ALA A 102 -14.71 -13.86 7.70
CA ALA A 102 -14.89 -15.15 8.36
C ALA A 102 -15.59 -16.17 7.45
N LYS A 103 -16.61 -15.73 6.70
CA LYS A 103 -17.36 -16.55 5.74
C LYS A 103 -16.51 -17.01 4.56
N GLU A 104 -15.64 -16.12 4.06
CA GLU A 104 -14.82 -16.38 2.88
C GLU A 104 -13.55 -17.20 3.19
N GLY A 105 -13.18 -17.35 4.47
CA GLY A 105 -12.22 -18.38 4.89
C GLY A 105 -11.14 -17.97 5.88
N ILE A 106 -11.16 -16.74 6.43
CA ILE A 106 -10.27 -16.38 7.53
C ILE A 106 -10.67 -17.13 8.80
N ASP A 107 -9.69 -17.70 9.49
CA ASP A 107 -9.89 -18.45 10.73
C ASP A 107 -9.35 -17.73 11.96
N LEU A 108 -8.27 -16.97 11.80
CA LEU A 108 -7.59 -16.27 12.87
C LEU A 108 -7.46 -14.78 12.55
N PHE A 109 -8.13 -13.96 13.35
CA PHE A 109 -8.07 -12.51 13.24
C PHE A 109 -7.14 -11.95 14.31
N ARG A 110 -6.01 -11.41 13.87
CA ARG A 110 -5.10 -10.65 14.72
C ARG A 110 -5.56 -9.20 14.76
N VAL A 111 -6.26 -8.84 15.84
CA VAL A 111 -6.89 -7.53 16.04
C VAL A 111 -5.97 -6.62 16.85
N PHE A 112 -5.57 -5.49 16.28
CA PHE A 112 -4.73 -4.50 16.96
C PHE A 112 -5.29 -3.08 16.82
N ASP A 113 -4.91 -2.21 17.76
CA ASP A 113 -5.16 -0.78 17.70
C ASP A 113 -3.83 -0.02 17.63
N SER A 114 -3.77 1.04 16.81
CA SER A 114 -2.52 1.76 16.57
C SER A 114 -1.99 2.55 17.76
N LEU A 115 -2.82 2.74 18.80
CA LEU A 115 -2.48 3.42 20.05
C LEU A 115 -2.66 2.50 21.26
N ASN A 116 -2.79 1.17 21.04
CA ASN A 116 -3.02 0.18 22.08
C ASN A 116 -4.27 0.44 22.94
N TRP A 117 -5.33 1.00 22.34
CA TRP A 117 -6.57 1.27 23.05
C TRP A 117 -7.55 0.10 22.96
N VAL A 118 -7.70 -0.66 24.05
CA VAL A 118 -8.52 -1.89 24.09
C VAL A 118 -10.00 -1.62 23.81
N ASP A 119 -10.58 -0.53 24.31
CA ASP A 119 -11.99 -0.22 24.05
C ASP A 119 -12.25 0.01 22.56
N ASN A 120 -11.29 0.59 21.83
CA ASN A 120 -11.41 0.78 20.38
C ASN A 120 -11.33 -0.55 19.62
N MET A 121 -10.64 -1.57 20.17
CA MET A 121 -10.57 -2.91 19.59
C MET A 121 -11.88 -3.70 19.76
N ARG A 122 -12.72 -3.37 20.75
CA ARG A 122 -13.92 -4.16 21.10
C ARG A 122 -14.83 -4.45 19.93
N VAL A 123 -15.12 -3.47 19.08
CA VAL A 123 -16.04 -3.66 17.94
C VAL A 123 -15.56 -4.78 17.02
N ALA A 124 -14.28 -4.80 16.68
CA ALA A 124 -13.70 -5.83 15.83
C ALA A 124 -13.54 -7.16 16.58
N MET A 125 -13.09 -7.15 17.84
CA MET A 125 -12.93 -8.36 18.65
C MET A 125 -14.26 -9.07 18.86
N ASP A 126 -15.28 -8.34 19.31
CA ASP A 126 -16.62 -8.88 19.57
C ASP A 126 -17.21 -9.45 18.28
N ALA A 127 -17.06 -8.76 17.13
CA ALA A 127 -17.49 -9.26 15.84
C ALA A 127 -16.81 -10.59 15.46
N VAL A 128 -15.49 -10.71 15.67
CA VAL A 128 -14.76 -11.95 15.38
C VAL A 128 -15.28 -13.09 16.26
N ILE A 129 -15.46 -12.84 17.55
CA ILE A 129 -15.97 -13.82 18.51
C ILE A 129 -17.38 -14.28 18.10
N ASP A 130 -18.25 -13.36 17.68
CA ASP A 130 -19.61 -13.65 17.23
C ASP A 130 -19.64 -14.54 15.97
N THR A 131 -18.63 -14.46 15.10
CA THR A 131 -18.49 -15.38 13.95
C THR A 131 -18.03 -16.80 14.33
N GLY A 132 -17.59 -17.02 15.58
CA GLY A 132 -17.02 -18.28 16.04
C GLY A 132 -15.58 -18.54 15.55
N LYS A 133 -14.89 -17.51 15.06
CA LYS A 133 -13.49 -17.58 14.61
C LYS A 133 -12.53 -17.20 15.76
N LEU A 134 -11.24 -17.49 15.58
CA LEU A 134 -10.23 -17.18 16.58
C LEU A 134 -9.92 -15.67 16.60
N CYS A 135 -9.97 -15.10 17.78
CA CYS A 135 -9.65 -13.70 18.05
C CYS A 135 -8.32 -13.63 18.79
N GLU A 136 -7.28 -13.14 18.12
CA GLU A 136 -6.01 -12.78 18.74
C GLU A 136 -6.02 -11.28 19.05
N GLY A 137 -6.14 -10.92 20.33
CA GLY A 137 -6.07 -9.55 20.80
C GLY A 137 -4.62 -9.12 20.98
N VAL A 138 -4.23 -7.99 20.40
CA VAL A 138 -2.80 -7.62 20.26
C VAL A 138 -2.40 -6.45 21.15
N ILE A 139 -1.21 -6.58 21.73
CA ILE A 139 -0.45 -5.46 22.28
C ILE A 139 0.68 -5.12 21.31
N CYS A 140 0.70 -3.90 20.79
CA CYS A 140 1.83 -3.40 20.01
C CYS A 140 2.98 -3.04 20.97
N TYR A 141 4.14 -3.65 20.79
CA TYR A 141 5.32 -3.41 21.63
C TYR A 141 6.04 -2.12 21.20
N THR A 142 6.39 -1.27 22.16
CA THR A 142 7.17 -0.05 21.94
C THR A 142 8.04 0.30 23.16
N GLY A 143 9.08 1.12 22.95
CA GLY A 143 10.04 1.43 24.00
C GLY A 143 10.88 0.24 24.46
N ASP A 144 11.37 0.31 25.69
CA ASP A 144 12.17 -0.72 26.33
C ASP A 144 11.68 -0.88 27.77
N VAL A 145 11.22 -2.07 28.13
CA VAL A 145 10.64 -2.38 29.46
C VAL A 145 11.63 -2.17 30.61
N PHE A 146 12.92 -2.04 30.32
CA PHE A 146 13.99 -1.78 31.29
C PHE A 146 14.60 -0.38 31.21
N ASP A 147 14.09 0.49 30.34
CA ASP A 147 14.55 1.88 30.26
C ASP A 147 13.78 2.76 31.25
N ASP A 148 14.36 2.96 32.43
CA ASP A 148 13.80 3.82 33.47
C ASP A 148 13.64 5.28 33.03
N THR A 149 14.35 5.72 31.98
CA THR A 149 14.20 7.07 31.42
C THR A 149 12.99 7.22 30.51
N ARG A 150 12.40 6.09 30.07
CA ARG A 150 11.16 5.99 29.29
C ARG A 150 10.15 5.05 29.97
N ALA A 151 9.93 5.25 31.27
CA ALA A 151 9.14 4.38 32.14
C ALA A 151 7.64 4.22 31.77
N LYS A 152 7.14 4.92 30.74
CA LYS A 152 5.75 4.84 30.26
C LYS A 152 5.37 3.41 29.83
N TYR A 153 6.23 2.74 29.07
CA TYR A 153 6.00 1.40 28.52
C TYR A 153 6.76 0.33 29.30
N ASN A 154 6.54 0.26 30.61
CA ASN A 154 7.14 -0.74 31.49
C ASN A 154 6.35 -2.07 31.49
N LEU A 155 6.84 -3.09 32.21
CA LEU A 155 6.16 -4.39 32.31
C LEU A 155 4.70 -4.30 32.80
N LYS A 156 4.41 -3.39 33.75
CA LYS A 156 3.06 -3.22 34.29
C LYS A 156 2.07 -2.77 33.21
N TYR A 157 2.50 -1.85 32.33
CA TYR A 157 1.69 -1.41 31.20
C TYR A 157 1.24 -2.60 30.33
N TYR A 158 2.18 -3.48 29.98
CA TYR A 158 1.90 -4.65 29.14
C TYR A 158 1.00 -5.67 29.84
N VAL A 159 1.25 -5.96 31.13
CA VAL A 159 0.43 -6.89 31.93
C VAL A 159 -1.00 -6.35 32.11
N ASP A 160 -1.16 -5.06 32.43
CA ASP A 160 -2.49 -4.45 32.59
C ASP A 160 -3.30 -4.53 31.30
N MET A 161 -2.67 -4.29 30.15
CA MET A 161 -3.33 -4.38 28.84
C MET A 161 -3.68 -5.83 28.49
N ALA A 162 -2.80 -6.79 28.79
CA ALA A 162 -3.07 -8.21 28.58
C ALA A 162 -4.32 -8.69 29.35
N LYS A 163 -4.46 -8.25 30.61
CA LYS A 163 -5.68 -8.52 31.41
C LYS A 163 -6.93 -7.91 30.82
N GLN A 164 -6.84 -6.71 30.25
CA GLN A 164 -7.97 -6.07 29.57
C GLN A 164 -8.38 -6.85 28.31
N LEU A 165 -7.42 -7.34 27.53
CA LEU A 165 -7.66 -8.16 26.34
C LEU A 165 -8.28 -9.52 26.69
N GLU A 166 -7.80 -10.18 27.76
CA GLU A 166 -8.39 -11.41 28.28
C GLU A 166 -9.83 -11.18 28.75
N ALA A 167 -10.07 -10.11 29.53
CA ALA A 167 -11.41 -9.72 29.95
C ALA A 167 -12.32 -9.33 28.77
N ALA A 168 -11.74 -8.90 27.64
CA ALA A 168 -12.46 -8.63 26.41
C ALA A 168 -12.80 -9.89 25.59
N GLY A 169 -12.37 -11.08 26.02
CA GLY A 169 -12.69 -12.34 25.37
C GLY A 169 -11.70 -12.73 24.26
N ALA A 170 -10.49 -12.16 24.24
CA ALA A 170 -9.44 -12.65 23.35
C ALA A 170 -9.18 -14.14 23.60
N HIS A 171 -8.99 -14.92 22.53
CA HIS A 171 -8.65 -16.34 22.61
C HIS A 171 -7.13 -16.56 22.70
N ILE A 172 -6.36 -15.61 22.15
CA ILE A 172 -4.90 -15.61 22.08
C ILE A 172 -4.43 -14.18 22.36
N LEU A 173 -3.34 -14.03 23.12
CA LEU A 173 -2.65 -12.75 23.26
C LEU A 173 -1.56 -12.63 22.19
N GLY A 174 -1.68 -11.64 21.31
CA GLY A 174 -0.63 -11.27 20.38
C GLY A 174 0.30 -10.21 20.98
N ILE A 175 1.61 -10.41 20.86
CA ILE A 175 2.62 -9.36 21.12
C ILE A 175 3.22 -8.97 19.77
N LYS A 176 2.89 -7.77 19.29
CA LYS A 176 3.33 -7.26 17.99
C LYS A 176 4.46 -6.25 18.15
N ASP A 177 5.69 -6.72 18.02
CA ASP A 177 6.89 -5.88 17.88
C ASP A 177 7.10 -5.47 16.41
N MET A 178 6.29 -4.53 15.94
CA MET A 178 6.24 -4.08 14.55
C MET A 178 7.53 -3.44 14.03
N ALA A 179 8.43 -3.01 14.91
CA ALA A 179 9.69 -2.38 14.55
C ALA A 179 10.89 -3.31 14.70
N GLY A 180 10.78 -4.41 15.46
CA GLY A 180 11.92 -5.28 15.75
C GLY A 180 12.82 -4.72 16.86
N ILE A 181 12.21 -4.07 17.85
CA ILE A 181 12.91 -3.38 18.95
C ILE A 181 12.88 -4.17 20.26
N CYS A 182 12.10 -5.25 20.36
CA CYS A 182 12.05 -6.08 21.55
C CYS A 182 13.35 -6.88 21.68
N LYS A 183 14.10 -6.63 22.76
CA LYS A 183 15.39 -7.28 23.02
C LYS A 183 15.20 -8.66 23.66
N PRO A 184 16.18 -9.58 23.54
CA PRO A 184 16.08 -10.92 24.13
C PRO A 184 15.77 -10.95 25.64
N ASN A 185 16.36 -10.03 26.41
CA ASN A 185 16.09 -9.96 27.85
C ASN A 185 14.68 -9.41 28.14
N ALA A 186 14.22 -8.45 27.32
CA ALA A 186 12.91 -7.82 27.46
C ALA A 186 11.79 -8.85 27.21
N ILE A 187 11.89 -9.62 26.13
CA ILE A 187 10.86 -10.62 25.81
C ILE A 187 10.80 -11.76 26.83
N ARG A 188 11.95 -12.19 27.40
CA ARG A 188 11.98 -13.20 28.49
C ARG A 188 11.20 -12.72 29.70
N ALA A 189 11.47 -11.50 30.15
CA ALA A 189 10.80 -10.91 31.31
C ALA A 189 9.31 -10.65 31.04
N LEU A 190 8.97 -10.17 29.84
CA LEU A 190 7.61 -9.91 29.45
C LEU A 190 6.77 -11.19 29.41
N ILE A 191 7.25 -12.26 28.76
CA ILE A 191 6.53 -13.53 28.73
C ILE A 191 6.40 -14.12 30.13
N ALA A 192 7.47 -14.13 30.93
CA ALA A 192 7.42 -14.63 32.30
C ALA A 192 6.33 -13.91 33.12
N ALA A 193 6.29 -12.58 33.07
CA ALA A 193 5.29 -11.79 33.77
C ALA A 193 3.86 -12.05 33.25
N LEU A 194 3.68 -12.17 31.94
CA LEU A 194 2.36 -12.43 31.36
C LEU A 194 1.83 -13.82 31.76
N ARG A 195 2.67 -14.84 31.77
CA ARG A 195 2.27 -16.21 32.12
C ARG A 195 1.85 -16.38 33.58
N GLU A 196 2.28 -15.48 34.46
CA GLU A 196 1.84 -15.45 35.85
C GLU A 196 0.45 -14.80 36.02
N GLU A 197 0.01 -14.03 35.03
CA GLU A 197 -1.07 -13.05 35.17
C GLU A 197 -2.28 -13.28 34.26
N ILE A 198 -2.11 -14.03 33.17
CA ILE A 198 -3.18 -14.40 32.23
C ILE A 198 -3.12 -15.88 31.85
N SER A 199 -4.23 -16.40 31.32
CA SER A 199 -4.36 -17.81 30.90
C SER A 199 -4.27 -18.03 29.39
N LEU A 200 -4.26 -16.95 28.59
CA LEU A 200 -4.24 -17.03 27.13
C LEU A 200 -2.89 -17.56 26.60
N PRO A 201 -2.90 -18.35 25.50
CA PRO A 201 -1.71 -18.60 24.72
C PRO A 201 -1.10 -17.28 24.21
N ILE A 202 0.23 -17.21 24.15
CA ILE A 202 0.98 -16.04 23.71
C ILE A 202 1.55 -16.28 22.32
N HIS A 203 1.24 -15.39 21.39
CA HIS A 203 1.74 -15.37 20.02
C HIS A 203 2.68 -14.17 19.81
N PHE A 204 3.97 -14.43 19.58
CA PHE A 204 4.97 -13.37 19.43
C PHE A 204 5.28 -13.07 17.95
N HIS A 205 5.15 -11.80 17.59
CA HIS A 205 5.49 -11.27 16.28
C HIS A 205 6.59 -10.23 16.41
N THR A 206 7.63 -10.32 15.58
CA THR A 206 8.71 -9.32 15.51
C THR A 206 9.24 -9.17 14.08
N HIS A 207 10.04 -8.14 13.85
CA HIS A 207 10.78 -7.91 12.61
C HIS A 207 12.28 -8.00 12.88
N ASP A 208 13.06 -8.44 11.89
CA ASP A 208 14.51 -8.65 12.00
C ASP A 208 15.34 -7.43 11.56
N THR A 209 14.76 -6.23 11.68
CA THR A 209 15.38 -4.97 11.20
C THR A 209 16.75 -4.74 11.85
N SER A 210 16.86 -5.11 13.13
CA SER A 210 18.09 -5.04 13.92
C SER A 210 19.11 -6.12 13.55
N GLY A 211 18.69 -7.19 12.86
CA GLY A 211 19.48 -8.37 12.53
C GLY A 211 19.71 -9.33 13.70
N ILE A 212 19.03 -9.12 14.83
CA ILE A 212 19.16 -9.96 16.03
C ILE A 212 17.82 -10.50 16.55
N SER A 213 16.72 -10.26 15.86
CA SER A 213 15.39 -10.63 16.37
C SER A 213 15.17 -12.14 16.36
N ALA A 214 15.92 -12.90 15.56
CA ALA A 214 16.00 -14.36 15.71
C ALA A 214 16.44 -14.78 17.14
N ALA A 215 17.38 -14.04 17.76
CA ALA A 215 17.77 -14.29 19.14
C ALA A 215 16.66 -13.92 20.12
N THR A 216 15.88 -12.87 19.85
CA THR A 216 14.67 -12.53 20.61
C THR A 216 13.62 -13.63 20.50
N VAL A 217 13.41 -14.20 19.31
CA VAL A 217 12.48 -15.33 19.12
C VAL A 217 12.92 -16.55 19.94
N LEU A 218 14.20 -16.95 19.88
CA LEU A 218 14.70 -18.06 20.70
C LEU A 218 14.55 -17.78 22.20
N ALA A 219 14.76 -16.53 22.62
CA ALA A 219 14.55 -16.11 23.99
C ALA A 219 13.07 -16.18 24.42
N ALA A 220 12.13 -15.90 23.50
CA ALA A 220 10.71 -16.09 23.71
C ALA A 220 10.33 -17.56 23.85
N VAL A 221 10.91 -18.43 23.00
CA VAL A 221 10.73 -19.90 23.05
C VAL A 221 11.22 -20.47 24.38
N ASP A 222 12.39 -20.05 24.86
CA ASP A 222 12.92 -20.43 26.17
C ASP A 222 11.97 -20.03 27.31
N ALA A 223 11.36 -18.84 27.21
CA ALA A 223 10.39 -18.34 28.20
C ALA A 223 9.01 -19.02 28.10
N GLY A 224 8.80 -19.83 27.07
CA GLY A 224 7.58 -20.61 26.87
C GLY A 224 6.46 -19.87 26.15
N VAL A 225 6.81 -19.06 25.13
CA VAL A 225 5.83 -18.60 24.13
C VAL A 225 5.18 -19.77 23.40
N ASP A 226 3.91 -19.64 23.01
CA ASP A 226 3.14 -20.72 22.39
C ASP A 226 3.24 -20.73 20.86
N ALA A 227 3.38 -19.55 20.25
CA ALA A 227 3.58 -19.40 18.82
C ALA A 227 4.49 -18.22 18.48
N VAL A 228 5.20 -18.29 17.36
CA VAL A 228 6.01 -17.20 16.82
C VAL A 228 5.75 -17.01 15.32
N ASP A 229 5.81 -15.77 14.86
CA ASP A 229 5.82 -15.44 13.44
C ASP A 229 7.24 -15.53 12.88
N ALA A 230 7.38 -16.17 11.72
CA ALA A 230 8.61 -16.20 10.94
C ALA A 230 8.27 -16.24 9.44
N ALA A 231 9.23 -15.89 8.59
CA ALA A 231 9.07 -15.95 7.13
C ALA A 231 10.01 -17.00 6.54
N MET A 232 9.67 -17.57 5.38
CA MET A 232 10.55 -18.45 4.61
C MET A 232 11.90 -17.76 4.35
N ASP A 233 12.97 -18.53 4.28
CA ASP A 233 14.34 -18.00 4.33
C ASP A 233 14.60 -16.93 3.26
N SER A 234 14.18 -17.19 2.03
CA SER A 234 14.28 -16.26 0.88
C SER A 234 13.41 -15.01 1.00
N MET A 235 12.53 -14.95 1.99
CA MET A 235 11.53 -13.92 2.26
C MET A 235 11.67 -13.33 3.68
N SER A 236 12.80 -13.59 4.34
CA SER A 236 13.08 -13.22 5.73
C SER A 236 14.22 -12.21 5.86
N GLY A 237 14.48 -11.75 7.09
CA GLY A 237 15.56 -10.83 7.42
C GLY A 237 15.28 -9.38 7.03
N LEU A 238 16.20 -8.48 7.39
CA LEU A 238 16.04 -7.04 7.17
C LEU A 238 14.71 -6.56 7.78
N THR A 239 13.88 -5.85 7.04
CA THR A 239 12.58 -5.39 7.51
C THR A 239 11.53 -6.49 7.62
N SER A 240 11.79 -7.72 7.16
CA SER A 240 10.89 -8.88 7.29
C SER A 240 11.00 -9.55 8.67
N GLN A 241 10.28 -10.65 8.88
CA GLN A 241 10.42 -11.51 10.05
C GLN A 241 11.77 -12.27 10.02
N PRO A 242 12.21 -12.81 11.17
CA PRO A 242 13.29 -13.78 11.24
C PRO A 242 13.05 -15.03 10.37
N SER A 243 14.14 -15.68 9.94
CA SER A 243 14.11 -16.88 9.08
C SER A 243 13.47 -18.09 9.79
N LEU A 244 12.38 -18.59 9.21
CA LEU A 244 11.64 -19.76 9.67
C LEU A 244 12.51 -21.03 9.64
N GLY A 245 13.24 -21.25 8.54
CA GLY A 245 14.13 -22.41 8.39
C GLY A 245 15.25 -22.41 9.42
N SER A 246 15.84 -21.24 9.68
CA SER A 246 16.91 -21.09 10.68
C SER A 246 16.40 -21.31 12.10
N ILE A 247 15.24 -20.76 12.47
CA ILE A 247 14.63 -20.98 13.79
C ILE A 247 14.31 -22.47 13.99
N ALA A 248 13.65 -23.10 13.01
CA ALA A 248 13.31 -24.51 13.08
C ALA A 248 14.56 -25.40 13.18
N ALA A 249 15.62 -25.10 12.44
CA ALA A 249 16.90 -25.80 12.53
C ALA A 249 17.57 -25.63 13.91
N ALA A 250 17.53 -24.43 14.47
CA ALA A 250 18.13 -24.14 15.79
C ALA A 250 17.42 -24.87 16.94
N LEU A 251 16.12 -25.10 16.83
CA LEU A 251 15.31 -25.79 17.85
C LEU A 251 15.26 -27.31 17.68
N ARG A 252 15.84 -27.86 16.61
CA ARG A 252 15.72 -29.27 16.29
C ARG A 252 16.35 -30.16 17.36
N GLY A 253 15.62 -31.22 17.75
CA GLY A 253 16.06 -32.18 18.77
C GLY A 253 16.01 -31.65 20.20
N THR A 254 15.54 -30.42 20.41
CA THR A 254 15.26 -29.87 21.74
C THR A 254 13.83 -30.22 22.18
N GLU A 255 13.49 -29.94 23.44
CA GLU A 255 12.09 -30.06 23.92
C GLU A 255 11.12 -29.09 23.24
N ARG A 256 11.63 -28.08 22.52
CA ARG A 256 10.86 -27.05 21.81
C ARG A 256 10.99 -27.20 20.28
N ASP A 257 11.34 -28.38 19.79
CA ASP A 257 11.35 -28.69 18.36
C ASP A 257 9.96 -28.44 17.75
N SER A 258 9.92 -27.73 16.61
CA SER A 258 8.67 -27.43 15.90
C SER A 258 8.09 -28.64 15.17
N GLY A 259 8.92 -29.66 14.90
CA GLY A 259 8.54 -30.83 14.12
C GLY A 259 8.25 -30.53 12.64
N LEU A 260 8.64 -29.36 12.13
CA LEU A 260 8.46 -29.00 10.71
C LEU A 260 9.46 -29.77 9.83
N ASP A 261 9.00 -30.25 8.65
CA ASP A 261 9.84 -30.98 7.71
C ASP A 261 10.90 -30.07 7.08
N GLU A 262 12.18 -30.33 7.38
CA GLU A 262 13.29 -29.53 6.87
C GLU A 262 13.39 -29.54 5.35
N GLY A 263 13.17 -30.70 4.73
CA GLY A 263 13.19 -30.82 3.27
C GLY A 263 12.14 -29.91 2.64
N ALA A 264 10.93 -29.90 3.20
CA ALA A 264 9.82 -29.07 2.74
C ALA A 264 10.12 -27.58 2.92
N LEU A 265 10.67 -27.18 4.07
CA LEU A 265 11.08 -25.79 4.31
C LEU A 265 12.08 -25.32 3.25
N ARG A 266 13.10 -26.13 2.95
CA ARG A 266 14.11 -25.81 1.92
C ARG A 266 13.52 -25.77 0.52
N ASP A 267 12.69 -26.75 0.16
CA ASP A 267 12.07 -26.82 -1.17
C ASP A 267 11.16 -25.60 -1.42
N ILE A 268 10.37 -25.20 -0.41
CA ILE A 268 9.50 -24.03 -0.50
C ILE A 268 10.33 -22.73 -0.47
N ALA A 269 11.39 -22.65 0.32
CA ALA A 269 12.30 -21.50 0.29
C ALA A 269 12.93 -21.30 -1.09
N ASN A 270 13.34 -22.38 -1.76
CA ASN A 270 13.88 -22.34 -3.14
C ASN A 270 12.84 -21.85 -4.15
N TYR A 271 11.57 -22.27 -4.00
CA TYR A 271 10.48 -21.74 -4.81
C TYR A 271 10.37 -20.22 -4.65
N TRP A 272 10.34 -19.74 -3.41
CA TRP A 272 10.24 -18.32 -3.12
C TRP A 272 11.46 -17.51 -3.55
N GLU A 273 12.66 -18.10 -3.53
CA GLU A 273 13.87 -17.47 -4.09
C GLU A 273 13.70 -17.20 -5.59
N GLY A 274 13.19 -18.18 -6.34
CA GLY A 274 12.87 -18.02 -7.75
C GLY A 274 11.81 -16.94 -8.00
N VAL A 275 10.71 -16.97 -7.23
CA VAL A 275 9.62 -15.98 -7.32
C VAL A 275 10.11 -14.58 -7.01
N ARG A 276 10.92 -14.39 -5.96
CA ARG A 276 11.39 -13.07 -5.51
C ARG A 276 12.15 -12.32 -6.61
N ASN A 277 12.88 -13.02 -7.48
CA ASN A 277 13.57 -12.41 -8.61
C ASN A 277 12.63 -11.66 -9.57
N LEU A 278 11.37 -12.11 -9.70
CA LEU A 278 10.36 -11.46 -10.55
C LEU A 278 9.97 -10.06 -10.05
N TYR A 279 10.23 -9.78 -8.76
CA TYR A 279 9.87 -8.55 -8.06
C TYR A 279 11.06 -7.59 -7.87
N SER A 280 12.18 -7.83 -8.55
CA SER A 280 13.41 -7.02 -8.42
C SER A 280 13.20 -5.49 -8.46
N PRO A 281 12.32 -4.90 -9.31
CA PRO A 281 12.08 -3.46 -9.32
C PRO A 281 11.43 -2.89 -8.05
N PHE A 282 10.85 -3.75 -7.21
CA PHE A 282 10.17 -3.37 -5.99
C PHE A 282 11.01 -3.65 -4.73
N GLU A 283 12.17 -4.30 -4.87
CA GLU A 283 13.06 -4.59 -3.75
C GLU A 283 13.48 -3.33 -3.00
N SER A 284 13.50 -3.44 -1.67
CA SER A 284 14.08 -2.40 -0.84
C SER A 284 15.58 -2.25 -1.11
N GLU A 285 16.07 -1.01 -1.16
CA GLU A 285 17.51 -0.73 -1.24
C GLU A 285 18.27 -1.02 0.07
N ILE A 286 17.58 -1.44 1.13
CA ILE A 286 18.19 -1.84 2.40
C ILE A 286 18.96 -3.14 2.17
N LYS A 287 20.29 -3.08 2.36
CA LYS A 287 21.19 -4.23 2.12
C LYS A 287 21.60 -4.96 3.40
N SER A 288 21.36 -4.37 4.56
CA SER A 288 21.82 -4.88 5.84
C SER A 288 20.86 -4.49 6.95
N SER A 289 20.92 -5.24 8.05
CA SER A 289 20.31 -4.82 9.30
C SER A 289 20.86 -3.48 9.79
N THR A 290 20.11 -2.84 10.69
CA THR A 290 20.51 -1.58 11.31
C THR A 290 20.04 -1.50 12.76
N SER A 291 20.95 -1.13 13.66
CA SER A 291 20.62 -0.85 15.06
C SER A 291 19.96 0.52 15.25
N ASP A 292 19.91 1.35 14.20
CA ASP A 292 19.24 2.67 14.24
C ASP A 292 17.76 2.54 14.61
N VAL A 293 17.16 1.37 14.33
CA VAL A 293 15.78 1.06 14.69
C VAL A 293 15.47 1.18 16.18
N TYR A 294 16.46 0.96 17.06
CA TYR A 294 16.29 1.17 18.50
C TYR A 294 16.21 2.65 18.90
N GLN A 295 16.56 3.58 18.00
CA GLN A 295 16.44 5.02 18.21
C GLN A 295 15.12 5.54 17.64
N HIS A 296 14.86 5.29 16.35
CA HIS A 296 13.72 5.87 15.64
C HIS A 296 12.44 5.04 15.78
N GLU A 297 12.54 3.73 16.06
CA GLU A 297 11.40 2.83 16.26
C GLU A 297 10.39 2.85 15.09
N MET A 298 10.87 3.03 13.85
CA MET A 298 10.03 2.99 12.66
C MET A 298 9.73 1.52 12.35
N PRO A 299 8.45 1.14 12.15
CA PRO A 299 8.11 -0.17 11.62
C PRO A 299 8.75 -0.44 10.26
N GLY A 300 8.95 -1.71 9.90
CA GLY A 300 9.61 -2.11 8.65
C GLY A 300 9.06 -1.41 7.41
N GLY A 301 7.75 -1.53 7.16
CA GLY A 301 7.09 -0.87 6.03
C GLY A 301 7.05 0.67 6.12
N GLN A 302 7.14 1.27 7.32
CA GLN A 302 7.23 2.72 7.45
C GLN A 302 8.61 3.22 7.02
N TYR A 303 9.67 2.51 7.37
CA TYR A 303 11.04 2.91 7.03
C TYR A 303 11.23 2.98 5.51
N THR A 304 10.82 1.94 4.78
CA THR A 304 10.95 1.88 3.32
C THR A 304 10.11 2.97 2.64
N ASN A 305 8.85 3.14 3.05
CA ASN A 305 7.98 4.17 2.51
C ASN A 305 8.48 5.59 2.79
N LEU A 306 8.91 5.88 4.02
CA LEU A 306 9.38 7.22 4.40
C LEU A 306 10.66 7.60 3.66
N ARG A 307 11.51 6.63 3.35
CA ARG A 307 12.75 6.85 2.59
C ARG A 307 12.46 7.20 1.13
N GLU A 308 11.51 6.52 0.49
CA GLU A 308 11.06 6.90 -0.86
C GLU A 308 10.36 8.27 -0.87
N GLN A 309 9.59 8.61 0.17
CA GLN A 309 9.01 9.95 0.30
C GLN A 309 10.09 11.03 0.46
N ALA A 310 11.09 10.80 1.31
CA ALA A 310 12.24 11.69 1.46
C ALA A 310 12.96 11.90 0.11
N ARG A 311 13.18 10.82 -0.64
CA ARG A 311 13.78 10.88 -1.99
C ARG A 311 12.94 11.70 -2.97
N ALA A 312 11.63 11.47 -3.02
CA ALA A 312 10.71 12.22 -3.88
C ALA A 312 10.71 13.73 -3.55
N MET A 313 10.98 14.09 -2.28
CA MET A 313 11.13 15.47 -1.82
C MET A 313 12.56 16.03 -1.95
N GLY A 314 13.52 15.27 -2.48
CA GLY A 314 14.92 15.68 -2.59
C GLY A 314 15.71 15.65 -1.27
N LEU A 315 15.18 15.01 -0.22
CA LEU A 315 15.75 14.93 1.12
C LEU A 315 16.56 13.64 1.38
N ASP A 316 16.84 12.82 0.36
CA ASP A 316 17.57 11.55 0.52
C ASP A 316 18.93 11.73 1.21
N HIS A 317 19.67 12.78 0.84
CA HIS A 317 20.96 13.13 1.45
C HIS A 317 20.86 13.56 2.93
N ARG A 318 19.66 13.94 3.39
CA ARG A 318 19.35 14.32 4.78
C ARG A 318 18.65 13.20 5.56
N TRP A 319 18.69 11.95 5.06
CA TRP A 319 18.06 10.82 5.73
C TRP A 319 18.41 10.66 7.24
N PRO A 320 19.67 10.84 7.68
CA PRO A 320 20.00 10.79 9.11
C PRO A 320 19.24 11.84 9.95
N GLU A 321 19.00 13.03 9.39
CA GLU A 321 18.21 14.08 10.04
C GLU A 321 16.73 13.69 10.12
N VAL A 322 16.18 13.10 9.05
CA VAL A 322 14.80 12.59 9.02
C VAL A 322 14.60 11.47 10.05
N SER A 323 15.54 10.52 10.13
CA SER A 323 15.51 9.41 11.10
C SER A 323 15.52 9.95 12.54
N LYS A 324 16.41 10.90 12.83
CA LYS A 324 16.46 11.56 14.14
C LYS A 324 15.20 12.37 14.44
N MET A 325 14.72 13.16 13.49
CA MET A 325 13.52 13.97 13.66
C MET A 325 12.29 13.09 13.92
N TYR A 326 12.20 11.91 13.31
CA TYR A 326 11.14 10.95 13.61
C TYR A 326 11.13 10.52 15.08
N ALA A 327 12.29 10.24 15.66
CA ALA A 327 12.43 9.92 17.08
C ALA A 327 12.05 11.12 17.98
N ASP A 328 12.45 12.34 17.58
CA ASP A 328 12.17 13.57 18.32
C ASP A 328 10.67 13.93 18.26
N VAL A 329 10.03 13.80 17.10
CA VAL A 329 8.57 13.95 16.92
C VAL A 329 7.79 12.95 17.76
N ASN A 330 8.25 11.69 17.85
CA ASN A 330 7.59 10.71 18.72
C ASN A 330 7.56 11.19 20.18
N LYS A 331 8.68 11.72 20.68
CA LYS A 331 8.74 12.28 22.03
C LYS A 331 7.86 13.52 22.17
N LEU A 332 7.87 14.41 21.18
CA LEU A 332 6.98 15.57 21.12
C LEU A 332 5.50 15.16 21.23
N PHE A 333 5.10 14.07 20.57
CA PHE A 333 3.72 13.57 20.62
C PHE A 333 3.36 12.83 21.92
N GLY A 334 4.27 12.78 22.90
CA GLY A 334 4.05 12.12 24.18
C GLY A 334 4.46 10.65 24.23
N ASP A 335 5.40 10.26 23.37
CA ASP A 335 5.91 8.89 23.20
C ASP A 335 4.77 7.90 22.91
N ILE A 336 4.37 7.81 21.64
CA ILE A 336 3.23 7.00 21.22
C ILE A 336 3.65 5.66 20.60
N VAL A 337 2.71 4.72 20.58
CA VAL A 337 2.81 3.51 19.75
C VAL A 337 2.79 3.93 18.28
N LYS A 338 3.77 3.44 17.51
CA LYS A 338 3.97 3.81 16.10
C LYS A 338 3.75 2.60 15.20
N VAL A 339 2.53 2.45 14.72
CA VAL A 339 2.13 1.45 13.72
C VAL A 339 1.09 2.08 12.82
N THR A 340 0.83 1.56 11.62
CA THR A 340 -0.12 2.20 10.71
C THR A 340 -1.49 2.39 11.37
N PRO A 341 -2.08 3.62 11.38
CA PRO A 341 -1.62 4.83 10.69
C PRO A 341 -0.72 5.79 11.51
N THR A 342 -0.56 5.64 12.82
CA THR A 342 0.23 6.57 13.66
C THR A 342 1.69 6.69 13.22
N SER A 343 2.29 5.60 12.75
CA SER A 343 3.66 5.62 12.21
C SER A 343 3.83 6.58 11.02
N LYS A 344 2.79 6.70 10.19
CA LYS A 344 2.75 7.63 9.05
C LYS A 344 2.67 9.07 9.56
N VAL A 345 1.81 9.34 10.55
CA VAL A 345 1.64 10.70 11.10
C VAL A 345 2.97 11.25 11.64
N VAL A 346 3.72 10.43 12.39
CA VAL A 346 5.07 10.79 12.87
C VAL A 346 6.02 11.04 11.69
N GLY A 347 5.90 10.24 10.63
CA GLY A 347 6.69 10.39 9.40
C GLY A 347 6.42 11.68 8.63
N ASP A 348 5.14 11.97 8.39
CA ASP A 348 4.69 13.20 7.71
C ASP A 348 5.19 14.44 8.47
N MET A 349 5.07 14.44 9.80
CA MET A 349 5.58 15.52 10.65
C MET A 349 7.10 15.64 10.57
N ALA A 350 7.84 14.52 10.66
CA ALA A 350 9.29 14.52 10.61
C ALA A 350 9.83 15.05 9.28
N LEU A 351 9.27 14.59 8.16
CA LEU A 351 9.59 15.10 6.83
C LEU A 351 9.26 16.59 6.72
N PHE A 352 8.08 17.00 7.17
CA PHE A 352 7.64 18.39 7.13
C PHE A 352 8.60 19.32 7.89
N LEU A 353 9.01 18.94 9.12
CA LEU A 353 9.93 19.73 9.91
C LEU A 353 11.31 19.84 9.25
N VAL A 354 11.88 18.72 8.77
CA VAL A 354 13.19 18.72 8.09
C VAL A 354 13.14 19.50 6.78
N ALA A 355 12.08 19.35 5.98
CA ALA A 355 11.91 20.04 4.70
C ALA A 355 11.87 21.57 4.84
N ASN A 356 11.40 22.07 5.98
CA ASN A 356 11.24 23.49 6.26
C ASN A 356 12.25 24.03 7.28
N ASP A 357 13.25 23.23 7.66
CA ASP A 357 14.27 23.56 8.66
C ASP A 357 13.66 24.06 9.99
N PHE A 358 12.59 23.38 10.42
CA PHE A 358 11.94 23.57 11.72
C PHE A 358 12.41 22.53 12.74
N THR A 359 12.32 22.90 14.02
CA THR A 359 12.60 22.05 15.16
C THR A 359 11.31 21.69 15.91
N CYS A 360 11.37 20.70 16.81
CA CYS A 360 10.26 20.42 17.72
C CYS A 360 9.98 21.59 18.69
N GLU A 361 10.97 22.44 18.96
CA GLU A 361 10.80 23.64 19.80
C GLU A 361 10.00 24.72 19.06
N ASP A 362 10.20 24.88 17.75
CA ASP A 362 9.41 25.82 16.92
C ASP A 362 7.90 25.46 16.96
N VAL A 363 7.55 24.18 17.10
CA VAL A 363 6.17 23.71 17.28
C VAL A 363 5.59 24.23 18.60
N LEU A 364 6.34 24.10 19.70
CA LEU A 364 5.87 24.45 21.04
C LEU A 364 5.85 25.95 21.30
N SER A 365 6.82 26.70 20.76
CA SER A 365 6.95 28.13 21.01
C SER A 365 5.83 28.94 20.34
N GLY A 366 5.31 28.45 19.20
CA GLY A 366 4.33 29.17 18.39
C GLY A 366 4.86 30.47 17.79
N GLU A 367 6.18 30.70 17.81
CA GLU A 367 6.81 31.91 17.25
C GLU A 367 6.76 31.94 15.71
N ARG A 368 6.70 30.76 15.08
CA ARG A 368 6.53 30.61 13.64
C ARG A 368 5.09 30.20 13.32
N ASP A 369 4.51 30.80 12.28
CA ASP A 369 3.23 30.37 11.76
C ASP A 369 3.41 29.09 10.93
N ILE A 370 3.07 27.96 11.53
CA ILE A 370 3.24 26.62 10.94
C ILE A 370 1.88 26.08 10.50
N SER A 371 1.81 25.62 9.25
CA SER A 371 0.69 24.87 8.68
C SER A 371 1.00 23.38 8.72
N TYR A 372 0.52 22.69 9.76
CA TYR A 372 0.81 21.28 9.98
C TYR A 372 0.16 20.37 8.93
N PRO A 373 0.76 19.20 8.62
CA PRO A 373 0.12 18.20 7.77
C PRO A 373 -1.25 17.74 8.30
N ASP A 374 -2.21 17.49 7.41
CA ASP A 374 -3.57 17.06 7.77
C ASP A 374 -3.59 15.81 8.65
N SER A 375 -2.65 14.88 8.43
CA SER A 375 -2.52 13.65 9.21
C SER A 375 -2.18 13.93 10.68
N VAL A 376 -1.37 14.97 10.95
CA VAL A 376 -1.02 15.43 12.30
C VAL A 376 -2.23 16.08 12.96
N ILE A 377 -2.93 16.97 12.24
CA ILE A 377 -4.16 17.60 12.73
C ILE A 377 -5.20 16.53 13.09
N SER A 378 -5.39 15.53 12.23
CA SER A 378 -6.36 14.44 12.44
C SER A 378 -6.02 13.60 13.67
N LEU A 379 -4.74 13.28 13.90
CA LEU A 379 -4.29 12.58 15.10
C LEU A 379 -4.67 13.36 16.38
N PHE A 380 -4.34 14.66 16.43
CA PHE A 380 -4.60 15.48 17.62
C PHE A 380 -6.08 15.82 17.81
N LYS A 381 -6.91 15.78 16.76
CA LYS A 381 -8.38 15.78 16.86
C LYS A 381 -8.96 14.47 17.43
N GLY A 382 -8.11 13.47 17.69
CA GLY A 382 -8.54 12.16 18.17
C GLY A 382 -9.15 11.28 17.08
N GLU A 383 -9.07 11.68 15.81
CA GLU A 383 -9.65 10.92 14.69
C GLU A 383 -8.90 9.60 14.45
N LEU A 384 -7.78 9.32 15.12
CA LEU A 384 -7.09 8.02 15.05
C LEU A 384 -7.17 7.26 16.38
N GLY A 385 -8.05 7.70 17.29
CA GLY A 385 -8.09 7.25 18.68
C GLY A 385 -7.15 8.04 19.59
N PHE A 386 -7.04 7.59 20.83
CA PHE A 386 -6.24 8.24 21.87
C PHE A 386 -5.28 7.24 22.52
N PRO A 387 -4.06 7.66 22.90
CA PRO A 387 -3.23 6.85 23.78
C PRO A 387 -3.89 6.73 25.18
N PRO A 388 -3.56 5.68 25.97
CA PRO A 388 -4.17 5.43 27.26
C PRO A 388 -4.08 6.59 28.26
N ASP A 389 -3.02 7.39 28.19
CA ASP A 389 -2.78 8.60 28.99
C ASP A 389 -3.24 9.91 28.32
N GLY A 390 -3.53 9.88 27.02
CA GLY A 390 -3.95 11.05 26.23
C GLY A 390 -2.77 11.80 25.61
N PHE A 391 -3.06 12.79 24.77
CA PHE A 391 -2.02 13.60 24.13
C PHE A 391 -1.55 14.74 25.06
N PRO A 392 -0.28 15.20 24.93
CA PRO A 392 0.18 16.38 25.66
C PRO A 392 -0.66 17.62 25.31
N ALA A 393 -1.17 18.32 26.34
CA ALA A 393 -2.14 19.40 26.16
C ALA A 393 -1.55 20.65 25.50
N ASP A 394 -0.29 20.97 25.80
CA ASP A 394 0.48 22.03 25.17
C ASP A 394 0.72 21.77 23.68
N VAL A 395 1.11 20.55 23.32
CA VAL A 395 1.31 20.14 21.92
C VAL A 395 -0.02 20.15 21.17
N SER A 396 -1.10 19.66 21.78
CA SER A 396 -2.44 19.68 21.20
C SER A 396 -2.87 21.12 20.87
N ARG A 397 -2.68 22.05 21.81
CA ARG A 397 -2.97 23.48 21.59
C ARG A 397 -2.11 24.10 20.50
N ALA A 398 -0.82 23.78 20.46
CA ALA A 398 0.09 24.31 19.44
C ALA A 398 -0.32 23.88 18.03
N ILE A 399 -0.75 22.62 17.87
CA ILE A 399 -1.13 22.05 16.57
C ILE A 399 -2.53 22.48 16.14
N LEU A 400 -3.52 22.38 17.03
CA LEU A 400 -4.92 22.65 16.72
C LEU A 400 -5.28 24.14 16.81
N ARG A 401 -4.45 24.94 17.48
CA ARG A 401 -4.73 26.36 17.84
C ARG A 401 -5.90 26.53 18.81
N GLU A 402 -6.35 25.43 19.41
CA GLU A 402 -7.39 25.32 20.43
C GLU A 402 -7.11 24.11 21.33
N ASP A 403 -7.81 23.97 22.45
CA ASP A 403 -7.65 22.78 23.31
C ASP A 403 -8.10 21.51 22.57
N GLY A 404 -7.33 20.43 22.76
CA GLY A 404 -7.67 19.13 22.20
C GLY A 404 -8.98 18.57 22.77
N PRO A 405 -9.69 17.72 22.02
CA PRO A 405 -10.95 17.13 22.48
C PRO A 405 -10.74 16.19 23.66
N ALA A 406 -11.77 16.06 24.50
CA ALA A 406 -11.84 14.97 25.47
C ALA A 406 -11.84 13.61 24.76
N LYS A 407 -11.34 12.56 25.42
CA LYS A 407 -11.26 11.22 24.81
C LYS A 407 -12.65 10.73 24.39
N TYR A 408 -12.74 10.28 23.13
CA TYR A 408 -13.92 9.66 22.54
C TYR A 408 -13.49 8.57 21.56
N ARG A 409 -14.37 7.61 21.28
CA ARG A 409 -14.10 6.60 20.26
C ARG A 409 -14.57 7.15 18.91
N PRO A 410 -13.72 7.23 17.88
CA PRO A 410 -14.12 7.83 16.61
C PRO A 410 -15.35 7.19 15.96
N GLY A 411 -15.49 5.86 16.08
CA GLY A 411 -16.65 5.13 15.57
C GLY A 411 -17.98 5.55 16.22
N ASP A 412 -17.99 6.02 17.47
CA ASP A 412 -19.23 6.49 18.15
C ASP A 412 -19.81 7.76 17.50
N GLN A 413 -18.99 8.53 16.78
CA GLN A 413 -19.41 9.77 16.11
C GLN A 413 -19.89 9.52 14.67
N LEU A 414 -19.74 8.28 14.17
CA LEU A 414 -20.10 7.93 12.80
C LEU A 414 -21.48 7.25 12.77
N PRO A 415 -22.46 7.80 12.03
CA PRO A 415 -23.76 7.15 11.91
C PRO A 415 -23.61 5.78 11.21
N PRO A 416 -24.47 4.80 11.55
CA PRO A 416 -24.51 3.53 10.83
C PRO A 416 -24.72 3.74 9.33
N VAL A 417 -24.00 2.97 8.51
CA VAL A 417 -24.17 3.00 7.05
C VAL A 417 -25.34 2.10 6.66
N ASP A 418 -26.23 2.59 5.80
CA ASP A 418 -27.24 1.76 5.16
C ASP A 418 -26.59 0.90 4.07
N LEU A 419 -26.32 -0.37 4.41
CA LEU A 419 -25.59 -1.31 3.56
C LEU A 419 -26.34 -1.61 2.27
N GLU A 420 -27.66 -1.76 2.33
CA GLU A 420 -28.48 -2.13 1.16
C GLU A 420 -28.72 -0.93 0.24
N ALA A 421 -28.91 0.28 0.80
CA ALA A 421 -28.93 1.48 -0.03
C ALA A 421 -27.57 1.72 -0.72
N THR A 422 -26.46 1.47 -0.01
CA THR A 422 -25.11 1.56 -0.58
C THR A 422 -24.90 0.53 -1.69
N ARG A 423 -25.36 -0.71 -1.49
CA ARG A 423 -25.32 -1.78 -2.50
C ARG A 423 -26.10 -1.39 -3.75
N ALA A 424 -27.36 -0.94 -3.59
CA ALA A 424 -28.21 -0.54 -4.71
C ALA A 424 -27.59 0.61 -5.51
N SER A 425 -27.06 1.64 -4.83
CA SER A 425 -26.39 2.75 -5.48
C SER A 425 -25.12 2.32 -6.23
N LEU A 426 -24.35 1.39 -5.67
CA LEU A 426 -23.16 0.86 -6.32
C LEU A 426 -23.51 0.00 -7.54
N ALA A 427 -24.54 -0.84 -7.43
CA ALA A 427 -25.02 -1.69 -8.51
C ALA A 427 -25.50 -0.87 -9.71
N GLU A 428 -26.25 0.20 -9.46
CA GLU A 428 -26.66 1.15 -10.50
C GLU A 428 -25.45 1.83 -11.14
N ALA A 429 -24.50 2.32 -10.34
CA ALA A 429 -23.34 3.05 -10.84
C ALA A 429 -22.35 2.19 -11.66
N LEU A 430 -22.33 0.87 -11.42
CA LEU A 430 -21.45 -0.08 -12.11
C LEU A 430 -22.18 -0.95 -13.14
N GLU A 431 -23.51 -0.79 -13.26
CA GLU A 431 -24.38 -1.60 -14.12
C GLU A 431 -24.19 -3.11 -13.92
N MET A 432 -24.04 -3.54 -12.66
CA MET A 432 -23.82 -4.94 -12.29
C MET A 432 -24.39 -5.27 -10.92
N GLU A 433 -24.69 -6.55 -10.68
CA GLU A 433 -25.01 -7.06 -9.35
C GLU A 433 -23.80 -6.96 -8.42
N ILE A 434 -24.05 -6.62 -7.15
CA ILE A 434 -23.02 -6.42 -6.13
C ILE A 434 -23.21 -7.43 -5.00
N ASP A 435 -22.27 -8.38 -4.90
CA ASP A 435 -22.24 -9.31 -3.78
C ASP A 435 -21.69 -8.68 -2.49
N ASP A 436 -21.70 -9.45 -1.39
CA ASP A 436 -21.25 -8.95 -0.09
C ASP A 436 -19.75 -8.64 -0.05
N ALA A 437 -18.93 -9.40 -0.79
CA ALA A 437 -17.48 -9.20 -0.84
C ALA A 437 -17.13 -7.89 -1.59
N GLN A 438 -17.82 -7.63 -2.70
CA GLN A 438 -17.71 -6.38 -3.45
C GLN A 438 -18.24 -5.19 -2.64
N LEU A 439 -19.35 -5.35 -1.91
CA LEU A 439 -19.83 -4.31 -1.00
C LEU A 439 -18.80 -4.03 0.11
N ALA A 440 -18.25 -5.07 0.73
CA ALA A 440 -17.23 -4.91 1.77
C ALA A 440 -15.97 -4.21 1.23
N ALA A 441 -15.51 -4.56 0.04
CA ALA A 441 -14.39 -3.88 -0.62
C ALA A 441 -14.72 -2.41 -0.92
N HIS A 442 -15.94 -2.12 -1.38
CA HIS A 442 -16.39 -0.76 -1.66
C HIS A 442 -16.46 0.09 -0.39
N LEU A 443 -16.99 -0.44 0.71
CA LEU A 443 -17.09 0.26 1.99
C LEU A 443 -15.71 0.65 2.54
N MET A 444 -14.71 -0.24 2.38
CA MET A 444 -13.34 0.04 2.78
C MET A 444 -12.66 1.06 1.84
N TYR A 445 -12.83 0.88 0.52
CA TYR A 445 -12.10 1.61 -0.50
C TYR A 445 -12.97 2.05 -1.69
N PRO A 446 -13.87 3.04 -1.53
CA PRO A 446 -14.88 3.34 -2.53
C PRO A 446 -14.33 3.67 -3.92
N LYS A 447 -13.29 4.52 -3.97
CA LYS A 447 -12.64 4.92 -5.23
C LYS A 447 -11.83 3.76 -5.83
N VAL A 448 -11.00 3.11 -5.03
CA VAL A 448 -10.12 2.02 -5.50
C VAL A 448 -10.94 0.87 -6.05
N HIS A 449 -12.01 0.48 -5.36
CA HIS A 449 -12.91 -0.57 -5.82
C HIS A 449 -13.53 -0.23 -7.18
N LYS A 450 -14.06 0.99 -7.34
CA LYS A 450 -14.64 1.45 -8.62
C LYS A 450 -13.59 1.47 -9.74
N ASP A 451 -12.38 1.92 -9.46
CA ASP A 451 -11.28 1.95 -10.43
C ASP A 451 -10.83 0.52 -10.80
N PHE A 452 -10.75 -0.38 -9.82
CA PHE A 452 -10.46 -1.80 -10.01
C PHE A 452 -11.50 -2.50 -10.90
N ILE A 453 -12.80 -2.29 -10.65
CA ILE A 453 -13.87 -2.86 -11.48
C ILE A 453 -13.76 -2.38 -12.94
N LYS A 454 -13.46 -1.10 -13.18
CA LYS A 454 -13.24 -0.58 -14.54
C LYS A 454 -12.04 -1.22 -15.24
N VAL A 455 -10.95 -1.47 -14.50
CA VAL A 455 -9.78 -2.20 -15.03
C VAL A 455 -10.17 -3.62 -15.39
N GLN A 456 -10.89 -4.34 -14.52
CA GLN A 456 -11.39 -5.68 -14.78
C GLN A 456 -12.34 -5.74 -15.98
N GLN A 457 -13.24 -4.75 -16.15
CA GLN A 457 -14.11 -4.65 -17.31
C GLN A 457 -13.34 -4.38 -18.62
N SER A 458 -12.22 -3.67 -18.55
CA SER A 458 -11.41 -3.29 -19.72
C SER A 458 -10.43 -4.39 -20.14
N TYR A 459 -9.80 -5.07 -19.17
CA TYR A 459 -8.68 -5.98 -19.42
C TYR A 459 -8.94 -7.43 -18.98
N GLY A 460 -10.07 -7.70 -18.32
CA GLY A 460 -10.38 -9.00 -17.74
C GLY A 460 -9.58 -9.29 -16.46
N ASP A 461 -9.55 -10.57 -16.07
CA ASP A 461 -8.87 -11.02 -14.87
C ASP A 461 -7.35 -11.09 -15.06
N LEU A 462 -6.67 -10.00 -14.70
CA LEU A 462 -5.22 -9.88 -14.77
C LEU A 462 -4.48 -10.76 -13.75
N SER A 463 -5.17 -11.36 -12.77
CA SER A 463 -4.53 -12.28 -11.82
C SER A 463 -4.06 -13.58 -12.49
N LYS A 464 -4.68 -13.96 -13.63
CA LYS A 464 -4.33 -15.18 -14.39
C LYS A 464 -3.01 -15.07 -15.15
N LEU A 465 -2.50 -13.85 -15.37
CA LEU A 465 -1.24 -13.66 -16.07
C LEU A 465 -0.06 -14.11 -15.21
N PRO A 466 0.99 -14.73 -15.80
CA PRO A 466 2.27 -14.90 -15.13
C PRO A 466 2.86 -13.55 -14.71
N THR A 467 3.57 -13.51 -13.58
CA THR A 467 4.11 -12.26 -13.02
C THR A 467 5.09 -11.56 -13.96
N SER A 468 5.87 -12.32 -14.75
CA SER A 468 6.73 -11.75 -15.79
C SER A 468 5.93 -10.97 -16.83
N ALA A 469 4.88 -11.59 -17.38
CA ALA A 469 4.02 -10.96 -18.39
C ALA A 469 3.25 -9.76 -17.82
N PHE A 470 2.83 -9.82 -16.55
CA PHE A 470 2.11 -8.74 -15.90
C PHE A 470 2.97 -7.47 -15.75
N PHE A 471 4.22 -7.59 -15.28
CA PHE A 471 5.09 -6.43 -15.04
C PHE A 471 5.89 -5.98 -16.26
N TYR A 472 6.27 -6.91 -17.13
CA TYR A 472 7.25 -6.64 -18.20
C TYR A 472 6.70 -6.86 -19.61
N GLY A 473 5.46 -7.36 -19.73
CA GLY A 473 4.90 -7.78 -21.01
C GLY A 473 5.61 -9.02 -21.57
N LEU A 474 5.41 -9.29 -22.86
CA LEU A 474 6.05 -10.39 -23.57
C LEU A 474 7.18 -9.88 -24.45
N SER A 475 8.30 -10.59 -24.41
CA SER A 475 9.42 -10.41 -25.33
C SER A 475 9.07 -10.89 -26.74
N PRO A 476 9.72 -10.38 -27.79
CA PRO A 476 9.59 -10.94 -29.13
C PRO A 476 9.88 -12.43 -29.20
N SER A 477 8.98 -13.18 -29.82
CA SER A 477 8.98 -14.65 -29.92
C SER A 477 8.77 -15.39 -28.58
N GLU A 478 8.32 -14.70 -27.53
CA GLU A 478 7.92 -15.35 -26.27
C GLU A 478 6.52 -15.93 -26.39
N GLU A 479 6.36 -17.17 -25.91
CA GLU A 479 5.07 -17.85 -25.78
C GLU A 479 4.75 -18.07 -24.30
N ILE A 480 3.52 -17.73 -23.91
CA ILE A 480 2.98 -18.01 -22.58
C ILE A 480 1.66 -18.77 -22.66
N ASN A 481 1.39 -19.51 -21.59
CA ASN A 481 0.10 -20.16 -21.35
C ASN A 481 -0.64 -19.41 -20.23
N VAL A 482 -1.87 -18.99 -20.52
CA VAL A 482 -2.75 -18.31 -19.56
C VAL A 482 -3.98 -19.18 -19.34
N ASP A 483 -4.05 -19.82 -18.18
CA ASP A 483 -5.20 -20.63 -17.79
C ASP A 483 -6.33 -19.72 -17.29
N LEU A 484 -7.41 -19.64 -18.08
CA LEU A 484 -8.58 -18.84 -17.73
C LEU A 484 -9.51 -19.62 -16.78
N ASP A 485 -9.66 -20.91 -17.04
CA ASP A 485 -10.60 -21.81 -16.36
C ASP A 485 -10.19 -23.27 -16.61
N GLN A 486 -10.81 -24.22 -15.92
CA GLN A 486 -10.52 -25.64 -16.10
C GLN A 486 -10.73 -26.06 -17.56
N GLY A 487 -9.64 -26.50 -18.21
CA GLY A 487 -9.64 -26.92 -19.61
C GLY A 487 -9.69 -25.77 -20.63
N LYS A 488 -9.53 -24.51 -20.21
CA LYS A 488 -9.45 -23.33 -21.09
C LYS A 488 -8.14 -22.59 -20.88
N THR A 489 -7.19 -22.84 -21.78
CA THR A 489 -5.89 -22.16 -21.81
C THR A 489 -5.78 -21.31 -23.06
N LEU A 490 -5.31 -20.07 -22.89
CA LEU A 490 -4.87 -19.23 -23.99
C LEU A 490 -3.37 -19.42 -24.18
N ILE A 491 -2.98 -19.86 -25.37
CA ILE A 491 -1.59 -19.88 -25.83
C ILE A 491 -1.37 -18.57 -26.57
N ILE A 492 -0.53 -17.70 -25.99
CA ILE A 492 -0.24 -16.37 -26.52
C ILE A 492 1.23 -16.35 -26.92
N HIS A 493 1.50 -16.19 -28.22
CA HIS A 493 2.85 -16.09 -28.76
C HIS A 493 3.05 -14.72 -29.41
N GLN A 494 3.98 -13.91 -28.87
CA GLN A 494 4.23 -12.57 -29.39
C GLN A 494 5.12 -12.65 -30.64
N LEU A 495 4.59 -12.31 -31.81
CA LEU A 495 5.30 -12.41 -33.09
C LEU A 495 6.24 -11.22 -33.33
N GLY A 496 5.90 -10.05 -32.80
CA GLY A 496 6.73 -8.86 -32.89
C GLY A 496 5.96 -7.56 -32.70
N VAL A 497 6.73 -6.49 -32.49
CA VAL A 497 6.24 -5.12 -32.37
C VAL A 497 6.81 -4.30 -33.52
N SER A 498 5.93 -3.59 -34.23
CA SER A 498 6.31 -2.69 -35.32
C SER A 498 5.70 -1.31 -35.12
N ASP A 499 6.36 -0.27 -35.61
CA ASP A 499 5.80 1.08 -35.60
C ASP A 499 4.52 1.14 -36.46
N SER A 500 3.49 1.83 -35.95
CA SER A 500 2.30 2.10 -36.74
C SER A 500 2.58 3.22 -37.74
N ARG A 501 1.86 3.24 -38.86
CA ARG A 501 1.90 4.34 -39.84
C ARG A 501 1.22 5.62 -39.32
N GLU A 502 0.47 5.52 -38.22
CA GLU A 502 -0.17 6.63 -37.52
C GLU A 502 0.70 6.98 -36.29
N GLU A 503 1.10 8.25 -36.14
CA GLU A 503 1.99 8.74 -35.07
C GLU A 503 1.43 8.41 -33.67
N GLY A 504 2.27 7.91 -32.77
CA GLY A 504 1.93 7.68 -31.36
C GLY A 504 1.29 6.33 -31.03
N ALA A 505 1.32 5.34 -31.92
CA ALA A 505 0.91 3.97 -31.61
C ALA A 505 1.88 2.92 -32.16
N LYS A 506 2.07 1.83 -31.43
CA LYS A 506 2.72 0.61 -31.92
C LYS A 506 1.69 -0.42 -32.34
N ARG A 507 2.04 -1.20 -33.37
CA ARG A 507 1.30 -2.41 -33.73
C ARG A 507 2.01 -3.61 -33.11
N VAL A 508 1.30 -4.32 -32.24
CA VAL A 508 1.75 -5.58 -31.66
C VAL A 508 1.06 -6.73 -32.40
N SER A 509 1.86 -7.65 -32.93
CA SER A 509 1.38 -8.86 -33.60
C SER A 509 1.58 -10.05 -32.68
N PHE A 510 0.56 -10.88 -32.52
CA PHE A 510 0.64 -12.10 -31.72
C PHE A 510 -0.20 -13.22 -32.34
N GLU A 511 0.12 -14.47 -32.04
CA GLU A 511 -0.75 -15.60 -32.25
C GLU A 511 -1.50 -15.91 -30.95
N LEU A 512 -2.81 -16.08 -31.07
CA LEU A 512 -3.67 -16.52 -29.98
C LEU A 512 -4.30 -17.85 -30.38
N ASN A 513 -3.90 -18.94 -29.72
CA ASN A 513 -4.33 -20.30 -30.05
C ASN A 513 -4.12 -20.64 -31.56
N GLY A 514 -2.95 -20.26 -32.09
CA GLY A 514 -2.56 -20.45 -33.50
C GLY A 514 -3.24 -19.49 -34.49
N GLN A 515 -4.05 -18.54 -34.03
CA GLN A 515 -4.66 -17.53 -34.89
C GLN A 515 -3.89 -16.20 -34.80
N PRO A 516 -3.41 -15.64 -35.92
CA PRO A 516 -2.73 -14.35 -35.90
C PRO A 516 -3.72 -13.23 -35.55
N ARG A 517 -3.25 -12.31 -34.71
CA ARG A 517 -3.95 -11.13 -34.22
C ARG A 517 -3.00 -9.94 -34.25
N ASN A 518 -3.58 -8.77 -34.45
CA ASN A 518 -2.87 -7.50 -34.44
C ASN A 518 -3.64 -6.54 -33.55
N VAL A 519 -2.95 -5.94 -32.58
CA VAL A 519 -3.51 -4.91 -31.71
C VAL A 519 -2.69 -3.66 -31.86
N ARG A 520 -3.36 -2.51 -31.82
CA ARG A 520 -2.73 -1.19 -31.78
C ARG A 520 -2.69 -0.74 -30.33
N ILE A 521 -1.52 -0.34 -29.86
CA ILE A 521 -1.31 0.16 -28.50
C ILE A 521 -0.75 1.57 -28.63
N ALA A 522 -1.44 2.55 -28.06
CA ALA A 522 -0.93 3.92 -28.00
C ALA A 522 0.34 3.97 -27.13
N GLU A 523 1.35 4.71 -27.55
CA GLU A 523 2.53 4.97 -26.71
C GLU A 523 2.20 6.05 -25.68
N GLU A 524 2.33 5.71 -24.40
CA GLU A 524 2.13 6.64 -23.32
C GLU A 524 3.30 7.65 -23.28
N GLY A 525 2.99 8.96 -23.29
CA GLY A 525 4.00 10.02 -23.32
C GLY A 525 4.59 10.32 -24.71
N ALA A 526 4.16 9.61 -25.77
CA ALA A 526 4.36 10.12 -27.12
C ALA A 526 3.58 11.43 -27.23
N ALA A 527 4.31 12.56 -27.24
CA ALA A 527 3.72 13.81 -27.67
C ALA A 527 3.06 13.52 -29.01
N VAL A 528 1.75 13.76 -29.11
CA VAL A 528 1.08 13.80 -30.41
C VAL A 528 1.66 15.02 -31.12
N SER A 529 2.88 14.90 -31.66
CA SER A 529 3.42 15.84 -32.62
C SER A 529 2.70 15.55 -33.92
N SER A 530 1.37 15.77 -33.96
CA SER A 530 0.62 15.66 -35.19
C SER A 530 1.39 16.50 -36.21
N ALA A 531 1.97 15.86 -37.22
CA ALA A 531 2.57 16.59 -38.33
C ALA A 531 1.50 17.55 -38.85
N ARG A 532 1.65 18.85 -38.54
CA ARG A 532 0.65 19.86 -38.91
C ARG A 532 0.59 19.88 -40.44
N PRO A 533 -0.61 20.00 -41.04
CA PRO A 533 -0.72 20.14 -42.48
C PRO A 533 0.19 21.29 -42.92
N LYS A 534 0.98 21.08 -43.98
CA LYS A 534 1.76 22.17 -44.58
C LYS A 534 0.84 22.98 -45.49
N ALA A 535 1.05 24.30 -45.55
CA ALA A 535 0.38 25.11 -46.54
C ALA A 535 0.82 24.68 -47.95
N GLU A 536 -0.14 24.40 -48.82
CA GLU A 536 0.12 24.16 -50.25
C GLU A 536 0.77 25.38 -50.91
N ASP A 537 1.89 25.15 -51.61
CA ASP A 537 2.58 26.19 -52.36
C ASP A 537 1.66 26.82 -53.42
N ASN A 538 1.60 28.15 -53.47
CA ASN A 538 0.75 28.96 -54.35
C ASN A 538 -0.77 28.85 -54.11
N ASN A 539 -1.24 28.31 -52.98
CA ASN A 539 -2.65 28.38 -52.61
C ASN A 539 -2.95 29.68 -51.84
N PRO A 540 -3.62 30.68 -52.44
CA PRO A 540 -3.87 31.96 -51.79
C PRO A 540 -4.91 31.89 -50.66
N ALA A 541 -5.55 30.74 -50.45
CA ALA A 541 -6.44 30.51 -49.32
C ALA A 541 -5.68 30.02 -48.07
N HIS A 542 -4.42 29.60 -48.20
CA HIS A 542 -3.63 29.09 -47.08
C HIS A 542 -2.73 30.17 -46.48
N VAL A 543 -2.74 30.26 -45.16
CA VAL A 543 -1.82 31.11 -44.38
C VAL A 543 -0.77 30.22 -43.73
N PRO A 544 0.47 30.17 -44.27
CA PRO A 544 1.56 29.41 -43.65
C PRO A 544 2.18 30.13 -42.45
N ALA A 545 2.83 29.36 -41.58
CA ALA A 545 3.75 29.88 -40.58
C ALA A 545 5.03 30.39 -41.26
N PRO A 546 5.38 31.68 -41.11
CA PRO A 546 6.56 32.26 -41.77
C PRO A 546 7.88 31.79 -41.14
N MET A 547 7.83 31.32 -39.89
CA MET A 547 8.99 30.86 -39.13
C MET A 547 8.56 29.89 -38.03
N PRO A 548 9.47 29.04 -37.52
CA PRO A 548 9.19 28.24 -36.34
C PRO A 548 8.99 29.12 -35.10
N GLY A 549 8.02 28.79 -34.25
CA GLY A 549 7.70 29.57 -33.06
C GLY A 549 6.50 29.03 -32.29
N MET A 550 6.09 29.75 -31.24
CA MET A 550 4.91 29.43 -30.42
C MET A 550 3.77 30.41 -30.72
N ILE A 551 2.54 29.93 -30.88
CA ILE A 551 1.36 30.80 -31.04
C ILE A 551 1.02 31.45 -29.69
N VAL A 552 1.02 32.78 -29.62
CA VAL A 552 0.73 33.53 -28.38
C VAL A 552 -0.73 33.91 -28.31
N THR A 553 -1.28 34.49 -29.38
CA THR A 553 -2.68 34.92 -29.44
C THR A 553 -3.34 34.53 -30.76
N LEU A 554 -4.66 34.29 -30.72
CA LEU A 554 -5.51 34.11 -31.89
C LEU A 554 -6.52 35.27 -31.92
N SER A 555 -6.49 36.09 -32.97
CA SER A 555 -7.33 37.30 -33.09
C SER A 555 -8.61 37.09 -33.91
N VAL A 556 -8.80 35.90 -34.48
CA VAL A 556 -9.94 35.56 -35.35
C VAL A 556 -10.58 34.24 -34.95
N SER A 557 -11.82 34.03 -35.40
CA SER A 557 -12.60 32.81 -35.18
C SER A 557 -13.07 32.19 -36.51
N VAL A 558 -13.32 30.88 -36.52
CA VAL A 558 -13.86 30.19 -37.70
C VAL A 558 -15.22 30.79 -38.09
N GLY A 559 -15.39 31.08 -39.38
CA GLY A 559 -16.57 31.72 -39.95
C GLY A 559 -16.56 33.26 -39.93
N GLN A 560 -15.54 33.89 -39.32
CA GLN A 560 -15.41 35.34 -39.30
C GLN A 560 -14.96 35.88 -40.66
N SER A 561 -15.58 36.99 -41.11
CA SER A 561 -15.08 37.77 -42.24
C SER A 561 -14.00 38.74 -41.78
N VAL A 562 -12.88 38.79 -42.50
CA VAL A 562 -11.75 39.69 -42.25
C VAL A 562 -11.41 40.47 -43.50
N GLU A 563 -10.86 41.67 -43.33
CA GLU A 563 -10.33 42.50 -44.43
C GLU A 563 -8.80 42.37 -44.53
N ALA A 564 -8.25 42.72 -45.70
CA ALA A 564 -6.80 42.79 -45.88
C ALA A 564 -6.18 43.79 -44.88
N GLY A 565 -5.21 43.34 -44.09
CA GLY A 565 -4.55 44.09 -43.03
C GLY A 565 -5.03 43.76 -41.61
N ASP A 566 -6.15 43.03 -41.46
CA ASP A 566 -6.66 42.64 -40.14
C ASP A 566 -5.73 41.65 -39.43
N PRO A 567 -5.57 41.75 -38.10
CA PRO A 567 -4.76 40.80 -37.33
C PRO A 567 -5.40 39.42 -37.31
N LEU A 568 -4.59 38.38 -37.56
CA LEU A 568 -5.02 36.98 -37.54
C LEU A 568 -4.60 36.28 -36.25
N LEU A 569 -3.29 36.29 -35.94
CA LEU A 569 -2.69 35.67 -34.76
C LEU A 569 -1.30 36.27 -34.49
N SER A 570 -0.68 35.95 -33.35
CA SER A 570 0.72 36.28 -33.08
C SER A 570 1.57 35.05 -32.78
N ILE A 571 2.83 35.09 -33.24
CA ILE A 571 3.83 34.04 -33.06
C ILE A 571 5.02 34.62 -32.30
N GLU A 572 5.43 33.97 -31.22
CA GLU A 572 6.68 34.24 -30.52
C GLU A 572 7.78 33.31 -31.04
N ALA A 573 8.89 33.91 -31.47
CA ALA A 573 10.10 33.18 -31.81
C ALA A 573 11.32 33.96 -31.30
N MET A 574 12.23 33.27 -30.61
CA MET A 574 13.44 33.86 -30.03
C MET A 574 13.16 35.11 -29.17
N LYS A 575 12.10 35.07 -28.35
CA LYS A 575 11.64 36.17 -27.47
C LYS A 575 11.13 37.42 -28.20
N MET A 576 10.85 37.32 -29.50
CA MET A 576 10.19 38.36 -30.28
C MET A 576 8.81 37.90 -30.71
N GLU A 577 7.79 38.69 -30.40
CA GLU A 577 6.41 38.45 -30.85
C GLU A 577 6.16 39.15 -32.19
N THR A 578 5.70 38.38 -33.18
CA THR A 578 5.34 38.88 -34.53
C THR A 578 3.85 38.66 -34.75
N GLN A 579 3.12 39.72 -35.08
CA GLN A 579 1.70 39.64 -35.41
C GLN A 579 1.51 39.36 -36.91
N LEU A 580 0.84 38.27 -37.25
CA LEU A 580 0.43 37.96 -38.62
C LEU A 580 -0.87 38.70 -38.93
N ARG A 581 -0.92 39.30 -40.11
CA ARG A 581 -2.07 40.03 -40.64
C ARG A 581 -2.56 39.38 -41.92
N SER A 582 -3.85 39.54 -42.20
CA SER A 582 -4.46 39.00 -43.41
C SER A 582 -3.93 39.72 -44.64
N GLU A 583 -3.45 38.99 -45.65
CA GLU A 583 -3.05 39.58 -46.93
C GLU A 583 -4.24 39.82 -47.87
N ARG A 584 -5.44 39.33 -47.49
CA ARG A 584 -6.65 39.40 -48.31
C ARG A 584 -7.92 39.59 -47.48
N SER A 585 -8.98 40.05 -48.13
CA SER A 585 -10.33 39.96 -47.57
C SER A 585 -10.92 38.58 -47.85
N GLY A 586 -11.63 38.01 -46.88
CA GLY A 586 -12.21 36.68 -46.99
C GLY A 586 -12.83 36.19 -45.70
N LYS A 587 -13.44 35.00 -45.74
CA LYS A 587 -14.04 34.36 -44.57
C LYS A 587 -13.17 33.20 -44.10
N ILE A 588 -12.91 33.12 -42.80
CA ILE A 588 -12.08 32.07 -42.21
C ILE A 588 -12.85 30.74 -42.29
N LYS A 589 -12.34 29.79 -43.07
CA LYS A 589 -12.91 28.45 -43.20
C LYS A 589 -12.47 27.54 -42.06
N GLN A 590 -11.18 27.57 -41.73
CA GLN A 590 -10.62 26.72 -40.68
C GLN A 590 -9.38 27.37 -40.03
N ILE A 591 -9.16 27.07 -38.74
CA ILE A 591 -7.97 27.45 -37.98
C ILE A 591 -7.33 26.15 -37.48
N HIS A 592 -6.04 25.95 -37.76
CA HIS A 592 -5.31 24.71 -37.50
C HIS A 592 -4.41 24.78 -36.25
N VAL A 593 -4.47 25.89 -35.51
CA VAL A 593 -3.60 26.16 -34.35
C VAL A 593 -4.38 26.77 -33.19
N LYS A 594 -3.85 26.63 -31.96
CA LYS A 594 -4.35 27.28 -30.73
C LYS A 594 -3.23 27.96 -29.96
N PRO A 595 -3.51 28.94 -29.09
CA PRO A 595 -2.49 29.52 -28.20
C PRO A 595 -1.74 28.45 -27.40
N GLY A 596 -0.42 28.60 -27.29
CA GLY A 596 0.50 27.63 -26.68
C GLY A 596 1.04 26.56 -27.64
N ASP A 597 0.49 26.45 -28.85
CA ASP A 597 0.99 25.52 -29.86
C ASP A 597 2.36 25.93 -30.40
N THR A 598 3.26 24.96 -30.57
CA THR A 598 4.51 25.14 -31.33
C THR A 598 4.28 24.80 -32.80
N VAL A 599 4.76 25.66 -33.71
CA VAL A 599 4.68 25.50 -35.16
C VAL A 599 6.07 25.51 -35.79
N ALA A 600 6.25 24.79 -36.90
CA ALA A 600 7.40 24.85 -37.78
C ALA A 600 7.12 25.77 -38.98
N ALA A 601 8.17 26.19 -39.69
CA ALA A 601 8.00 26.95 -40.94
C ALA A 601 7.12 26.16 -41.93
N HIS A 602 6.24 26.88 -42.64
CA HIS A 602 5.25 26.38 -43.59
C HIS A 602 4.11 25.52 -43.02
N ASP A 603 4.00 25.37 -41.70
CA ASP A 603 2.77 24.79 -41.12
C ASP A 603 1.57 25.65 -41.49
N LEU A 604 0.48 25.04 -41.91
CA LEU A 604 -0.78 25.72 -42.21
C LEU A 604 -1.38 26.24 -40.90
N LEU A 605 -1.61 27.54 -40.84
CA LEU A 605 -2.18 28.21 -39.67
C LEU A 605 -3.69 28.41 -39.82
N ILE A 606 -4.09 28.98 -40.96
CA ILE A 606 -5.46 29.39 -41.25
C ILE A 606 -5.76 29.08 -42.72
N GLU A 607 -7.00 28.65 -42.99
CA GLU A 607 -7.56 28.45 -44.33
C GLU A 607 -8.74 29.42 -44.54
N PHE A 608 -8.77 30.10 -45.68
CA PHE A 608 -9.88 30.93 -46.16
C PHE A 608 -10.86 30.13 -47.04
N GLU A 609 -12.10 30.59 -47.13
CA GLU A 609 -13.10 30.09 -48.12
C GLU A 609 -12.71 30.38 -49.58
#